data_AF-A0AAD5CUP9-F1
#
_entry.id   AF-A0AAD5CUP9-F1
#
_cell.length_a   1.000
_cell.length_b   1.000
_cell.length_c   1.000
_cell.angle_alpha   90.00
_cell.angle_beta   90.00
_cell.angle_gamma   90.00
#
_symmetry.space_group_name_H-M   'P 1'
#
loop_
_entity.id
_entity.type
_entity.pdbx_description
1 polymer ?
#
loop_
_entity_poly.entity_id
_entity_poly.type
_entity_poly.pdbx_seq_one_letter_code
_entity_poly.pdbx_strand_id
1 'polypeptide(L)'
;MIPLAQSLSTEIRLLFESLNESNHDSVVRELFQYVDYGVEGSILLLETCLDHFKVYEKDLTSTHLEPLVASLFRKLLEKPQFSTVFSMSVRSSAITEEFLVKVSAALQLTTNEKLGFGLALTDSESNDIRMSGRNFCMRQIEELCATHASLHTADYVQDVLLFLNKSEALSKHVDSFMQLLSLVQFDKDSDFILAPLLSDEFHNSKLLRHMDFLNEQNENEFDDILAQMEREMNMADMLVELGYKCTSDVSLCKDVLSSFSPLTEVTVARILGTIIRSDAGLQDNENALSTFFSSIGRGTLSDMSALNSWNTDVLIESIKQLAPGISWTTVIENLDHEGFYVPDEAAFSLLISCYRHASQDPFPLAAVCGNVWRNTEGQLSFLKYAISVPPEVFTFAHCKRQLV
;
A
#
# COMPACT_ATOMS: atom_id res chain seq x y z
N MET A 1 -23.99 18.64 26.88
CA MET A 1 -22.59 18.23 27.12
C MET A 1 -21.80 18.68 25.92
N ILE A 2 -20.90 19.64 26.09
CA ILE A 2 -19.94 20.00 25.03
C ILE A 2 -18.97 18.81 24.94
N PRO A 3 -18.71 18.24 23.76
CA PRO A 3 -17.71 17.20 23.55
C PRO A 3 -16.35 17.63 24.11
N LEU A 4 -15.64 16.72 24.79
CA LEU A 4 -14.34 17.00 25.41
C LEU A 4 -13.35 17.66 24.42
N ALA A 5 -13.36 17.23 23.16
CA ALA A 5 -12.55 17.79 22.08
C ALA A 5 -12.85 19.27 21.78
N GLN A 6 -14.12 19.70 21.84
CA GLN A 6 -14.49 21.11 21.63
C GLN A 6 -14.06 21.99 22.80
N SER A 7 -14.05 21.44 24.02
CA SER A 7 -13.53 22.13 25.21
C SER A 7 -12.02 22.35 25.09
N LEU A 8 -11.27 21.32 24.71
CA LEU A 8 -9.81 21.36 24.59
C LEU A 8 -9.33 22.26 23.45
N SER A 9 -9.99 22.24 22.28
CA SER A 9 -9.68 23.16 21.19
C SER A 9 -9.93 24.63 21.57
N THR A 10 -10.99 24.88 22.36
CA THR A 10 -11.27 26.23 22.88
C THR A 10 -10.21 26.69 23.87
N GLU A 11 -9.73 25.79 24.73
CA GLU A 11 -8.66 26.06 25.69
C GLU A 11 -7.33 26.35 24.99
N ILE A 12 -6.95 25.55 23.98
CA ILE A 12 -5.75 25.79 23.15
C ILE A 12 -5.85 27.16 22.46
N ARG A 13 -7.01 27.51 21.91
CA ARG A 13 -7.22 28.82 21.27
C ARG A 13 -7.08 29.97 22.27
N LEU A 14 -7.64 29.84 23.48
CA LEU A 14 -7.50 30.85 24.53
C LEU A 14 -6.04 31.00 24.98
N LEU A 15 -5.28 29.92 25.03
CA LEU A 15 -3.84 29.95 25.31
C LEU A 15 -3.09 30.76 24.26
N PHE A 16 -3.39 30.55 22.97
CA PHE A 16 -2.81 31.35 21.88
C PHE A 16 -3.21 32.83 21.95
N GLU A 17 -4.48 33.14 22.23
CA GLU A 17 -4.97 34.53 22.37
C GLU A 17 -4.39 35.25 23.60
N SER A 18 -4.07 34.51 24.67
CA SER A 18 -3.53 35.07 25.91
C SER A 18 -2.03 35.36 25.88
N LEU A 19 -1.32 34.92 24.83
CA LEU A 19 0.14 34.94 24.74
C LEU A 19 0.71 36.38 24.79
N ASN A 20 1.58 36.64 25.76
CA ASN A 20 2.31 37.89 25.93
C ASN A 20 3.72 37.62 26.52
N GLU A 21 4.59 38.63 26.55
CA GLU A 21 5.97 38.46 27.04
C GLU A 21 6.06 37.95 28.49
N SER A 22 5.05 38.21 29.33
CA SER A 22 5.07 37.84 30.75
C SER A 22 4.62 36.41 31.04
N ASN A 23 3.83 35.80 30.14
CA ASN A 23 3.29 34.45 30.31
C ASN A 23 3.82 33.43 29.29
N HIS A 24 4.73 33.85 28.40
CA HIS A 24 5.27 33.04 27.30
C HIS A 24 5.70 31.65 27.77
N ASP A 25 6.61 31.55 28.75
CA ASP A 25 7.14 30.26 29.22
C ASP A 25 6.06 29.33 29.80
N SER A 26 5.04 29.89 30.44
CA SER A 26 3.95 29.09 31.01
C SER A 26 3.05 28.53 29.91
N VAL A 27 2.67 29.38 28.94
CA VAL A 27 1.81 29.01 27.81
C VAL A 27 2.52 28.00 26.91
N VAL A 28 3.81 28.23 26.63
CA VAL A 28 4.68 27.28 25.92
C VAL A 28 4.61 25.92 26.62
N ARG A 29 4.95 25.85 27.91
CA ARG A 29 4.97 24.58 28.65
C ARG A 29 3.63 23.85 28.59
N GLU A 30 2.52 24.58 28.69
CA GLU A 30 1.17 24.03 28.65
C GLU A 30 0.82 23.48 27.26
N LEU A 31 1.11 24.22 26.19
CA LEU A 31 0.93 23.73 24.80
C LEU A 31 1.79 22.51 24.50
N PHE A 32 3.03 22.49 25.01
CA PHE A 32 3.92 21.36 24.87
C PHE A 32 3.44 20.10 25.61
N GLN A 33 2.62 20.23 26.68
CA GLN A 33 1.99 19.08 27.33
C GLN A 33 0.95 18.40 26.44
N TYR A 34 0.25 19.14 25.57
CA TYR A 34 -0.69 18.53 24.62
C TYR A 34 0.01 17.61 23.61
N VAL A 35 1.26 17.93 23.23
CA VAL A 35 2.10 17.04 22.43
C VAL A 35 2.44 15.76 23.20
N ASP A 36 2.61 15.85 24.51
CA ASP A 36 2.96 14.71 25.37
C ASP A 36 1.74 13.87 25.78
N TYR A 37 0.50 14.39 25.64
CA TYR A 37 -0.75 13.64 25.84
C TYR A 37 -1.08 12.64 24.73
N GLY A 38 -0.27 12.60 23.66
CA GLY A 38 -0.37 11.62 22.59
C GLY A 38 -0.99 12.15 21.30
N VAL A 39 -1.49 11.24 20.46
CA VAL A 39 -1.91 11.52 19.08
C VAL A 39 -3.08 12.50 19.04
N GLU A 40 -4.11 12.28 19.86
CA GLU A 40 -5.33 13.11 19.85
C GLU A 40 -5.06 14.57 20.25
N GLY A 41 -4.22 14.77 21.28
CA GLY A 41 -3.81 16.11 21.73
C GLY A 41 -2.96 16.82 20.70
N SER A 42 -2.08 16.09 20.02
CA SER A 42 -1.25 16.61 18.94
C SER A 42 -2.09 17.00 17.72
N ILE A 43 -3.12 16.21 17.38
CA ILE A 43 -4.04 16.51 16.28
C ILE A 43 -4.79 17.81 16.57
N LEU A 44 -5.42 17.92 17.75
CA LEU A 44 -6.20 19.11 18.14
C LEU A 44 -5.35 20.38 18.21
N LEU A 45 -4.12 20.26 18.75
CA LEU A 45 -3.16 21.35 18.81
C LEU A 45 -2.81 21.85 17.42
N LEU A 46 -2.47 20.94 16.51
CA LEU A 46 -2.05 21.27 15.16
C LEU A 46 -3.22 21.77 14.30
N GLU A 47 -4.41 21.19 14.42
CA GLU A 47 -5.65 21.71 13.79
C GLU A 47 -5.88 23.16 14.20
N THR A 48 -5.81 23.45 15.49
CA THR A 48 -6.02 24.81 16.01
C THR A 48 -4.94 25.77 15.51
N CYS A 49 -3.68 25.32 15.38
CA CYS A 49 -2.60 26.11 14.78
C CYS A 49 -2.88 26.42 13.30
N LEU A 50 -3.28 25.41 12.52
CA LEU A 50 -3.55 25.57 11.09
C LEU A 50 -4.78 26.43 10.83
N ASP A 51 -5.83 26.27 11.63
CA ASP A 51 -7.01 27.13 11.60
C ASP A 51 -6.66 28.59 11.91
N HIS A 52 -5.75 28.83 12.86
CA HIS A 52 -5.23 30.17 13.11
C HIS A 52 -4.55 30.75 11.85
N PHE A 53 -3.70 29.99 11.17
CA PHE A 53 -3.07 30.45 9.92
C PHE A 53 -4.07 30.69 8.78
N LYS A 54 -5.17 29.93 8.74
CA LYS A 54 -6.25 30.11 7.75
C LYS A 54 -7.09 31.36 8.01
N VAL A 55 -7.44 31.61 9.28
CA VAL A 55 -8.30 32.72 9.67
C VAL A 55 -7.56 34.05 9.58
N TYR A 56 -6.26 34.07 9.89
CA TYR A 56 -5.44 35.27 9.90
C TYR A 56 -4.60 35.46 8.62
N GLU A 57 -5.11 35.02 7.47
CA GLU A 57 -4.44 35.08 6.15
C GLU A 57 -3.93 36.49 5.74
N LYS A 58 -4.34 37.55 6.46
CA LYS A 58 -3.91 38.94 6.27
C LYS A 58 -3.08 39.54 7.42
N ASP A 59 -3.02 38.90 8.58
CA ASP A 59 -2.41 39.44 9.82
C ASP A 59 -1.33 38.49 10.38
N LEU A 60 -0.51 37.90 9.49
CA LEU A 60 0.71 37.12 9.80
C LEU A 60 1.82 37.97 10.44
N THR A 61 1.50 38.83 11.41
CA THR A 61 2.44 39.73 12.09
C THR A 61 2.30 39.67 13.61
N SER A 62 1.75 38.58 14.16
CA SER A 62 1.84 38.33 15.59
C SER A 62 3.25 37.84 15.93
N THR A 63 4.10 38.78 16.38
CA THR A 63 5.57 38.61 16.54
C THR A 63 5.99 37.45 17.45
N HIS A 64 5.08 36.89 18.25
CA HIS A 64 5.38 35.85 19.25
C HIS A 64 4.75 34.47 18.96
N LEU A 65 3.75 34.39 18.07
CA LEU A 65 3.00 33.13 17.85
C LEU A 65 3.68 32.24 16.79
N GLU A 66 4.15 32.82 15.69
CA GLU A 66 4.80 32.07 14.61
C GLU A 66 6.04 31.29 15.10
N PRO A 67 6.95 31.87 15.91
CA PRO A 67 8.09 31.13 16.44
C PRO A 67 7.67 29.99 17.39
N LEU A 68 6.60 30.20 18.16
CA LEU A 68 6.04 29.20 19.06
C LEU A 68 5.46 28.02 18.26
N VAL A 69 4.63 28.30 17.26
CA VAL A 69 4.05 27.25 16.41
C VAL A 69 5.14 26.54 15.61
N ALA A 70 6.17 27.25 15.15
CA ALA A 70 7.31 26.63 14.50
C ALA A 70 8.07 25.67 15.45
N SER A 71 8.23 26.04 16.72
CA SER A 71 8.86 25.17 17.72
C SER A 71 8.02 23.92 18.02
N LEU A 72 6.69 24.07 18.12
CA LEU A 72 5.76 22.95 18.30
C LEU A 72 5.79 22.01 17.10
N PHE A 73 5.77 22.58 15.88
CA PHE A 73 5.84 21.84 14.64
C PHE A 73 7.13 21.02 14.52
N ARG A 74 8.29 21.60 14.85
CA ARG A 74 9.56 20.87 14.87
C ARG A 74 9.58 19.74 15.89
N LYS A 75 9.10 19.95 17.11
CA LYS A 75 8.99 18.87 18.11
C LYS A 75 8.06 17.76 17.63
N LEU A 76 6.97 18.11 16.94
CA LEU A 76 6.06 17.13 16.34
C LEU A 76 6.74 16.34 15.21
N LEU A 77 7.54 17.01 14.37
CA LEU A 77 8.28 16.38 13.25
C LEU A 77 9.28 15.31 13.73
N GLU A 78 9.79 15.43 14.95
CA GLU A 78 10.66 14.45 15.60
C GLU A 78 9.91 13.22 16.14
N LYS A 79 8.57 13.28 16.27
CA LYS A 79 7.77 12.18 16.83
C LYS A 79 7.39 11.16 15.76
N PRO A 80 7.45 9.85 16.04
CA PRO A 80 7.15 8.79 15.08
C PRO A 80 5.73 8.86 14.49
N GLN A 81 4.77 9.45 15.21
CA GLN A 81 3.38 9.59 14.74
C GLN A 81 3.13 10.84 13.89
N PHE A 82 4.17 11.62 13.55
CA PHE A 82 4.01 12.90 12.88
C PHE A 82 3.15 12.82 11.62
N SER A 83 3.41 11.87 10.72
CA SER A 83 2.68 11.81 9.45
C SER A 83 1.19 11.55 9.65
N THR A 84 0.82 10.70 10.61
CA THR A 84 -0.58 10.45 10.96
C THR A 84 -1.22 11.66 11.63
N VAL A 85 -0.53 12.30 12.57
CA VAL A 85 -1.02 13.50 13.25
C VAL A 85 -1.26 14.61 12.22
N PHE A 86 -0.27 14.86 11.36
CA PHE A 86 -0.31 15.91 10.35
C PHE A 86 -1.41 15.65 9.32
N SER A 87 -1.47 14.44 8.74
CA SER A 87 -2.49 14.10 7.73
C SER A 87 -3.92 14.18 8.29
N MET A 88 -4.12 13.81 9.56
CA MET A 88 -5.41 13.93 10.23
C MET A 88 -5.77 15.38 10.54
N SER A 89 -4.83 16.20 11.01
CA SER A 89 -5.07 17.62 11.29
C SER A 89 -5.40 18.45 10.06
N VAL A 90 -5.05 17.96 8.87
CA VAL A 90 -5.36 18.63 7.62
C VAL A 90 -6.61 18.09 6.94
N ARG A 91 -7.24 17.03 7.47
CA ARG A 91 -8.39 16.34 6.86
C ARG A 91 -9.62 17.24 6.72
N SER A 92 -9.89 18.05 7.74
CA SER A 92 -11.01 19.00 7.78
C SER A 92 -10.80 20.23 6.89
N SER A 93 -9.62 20.33 6.28
CA SER A 93 -9.03 21.53 5.75
C SER A 93 -8.69 21.35 4.27
N ALA A 94 -9.30 22.11 3.37
CA ALA A 94 -8.87 22.13 1.96
C ALA A 94 -7.44 22.71 1.88
N ILE A 95 -6.43 21.84 1.84
CA ILE A 95 -5.03 22.23 1.68
C ILE A 95 -4.75 22.35 0.19
N THR A 96 -4.36 23.55 -0.21
CA THR A 96 -3.80 23.83 -1.53
C THR A 96 -2.29 23.95 -1.42
N GLU A 97 -1.60 23.81 -2.54
CA GLU A 97 -0.16 24.01 -2.59
C GLU A 97 0.26 25.44 -2.18
N GLU A 98 -0.54 26.46 -2.52
CA GLU A 98 -0.31 27.84 -2.08
C GLU A 98 -0.34 27.98 -0.55
N PHE A 99 -1.23 27.25 0.11
CA PHE A 99 -1.29 27.22 1.57
C PHE A 99 0.00 26.62 2.17
N LEU A 100 0.52 25.54 1.56
CA LEU A 100 1.78 24.92 2.02
C LEU A 100 2.97 25.87 1.89
N VAL A 101 3.05 26.63 0.80
CA VAL A 101 4.08 27.67 0.61
C VAL A 101 3.97 28.75 1.69
N LYS A 102 2.75 29.24 1.97
CA LYS A 102 2.50 30.27 2.99
C LYS A 102 2.88 29.80 4.40
N VAL A 103 2.43 28.59 4.79
CA VAL A 103 2.75 28.02 6.11
C VAL A 103 4.25 27.79 6.25
N SER A 104 4.91 27.29 5.21
CA SER A 104 6.36 27.08 5.20
C SER A 104 7.14 28.38 5.40
N ALA A 105 6.65 29.47 4.78
CA ALA A 105 7.25 30.79 4.92
C ALA A 105 7.01 31.38 6.32
N ALA A 106 5.78 31.28 6.84
CA ALA A 106 5.42 31.79 8.17
C ALA A 106 6.19 31.09 9.29
N LEU A 107 6.35 29.77 9.21
CA LEU A 107 7.09 28.98 10.20
C LEU A 107 8.61 29.02 10.00
N GLN A 108 9.10 29.66 8.94
CA GLN A 108 10.50 29.71 8.55
C GLN A 108 11.14 28.31 8.51
N LEU A 109 10.46 27.38 7.83
CA LEU A 109 10.93 26.00 7.73
C LEU A 109 12.16 25.92 6.83
N THR A 110 13.15 25.15 7.29
CA THR A 110 14.30 24.74 6.48
C THR A 110 13.84 23.87 5.32
N THR A 111 14.65 23.76 4.28
CA THR A 111 14.36 22.90 3.13
C THR A 111 14.05 21.45 3.55
N ASN A 112 14.81 20.89 4.48
CA ASN A 112 14.61 19.53 4.96
C ASN A 112 13.28 19.38 5.69
N GLU A 113 12.91 20.37 6.51
CA GLU A 113 11.60 20.41 7.17
C GLU A 113 10.48 20.52 6.14
N LYS A 114 10.64 21.36 5.11
CA LYS A 114 9.67 21.50 4.00
C LYS A 114 9.42 20.17 3.29
N LEU A 115 10.49 19.47 2.92
CA LEU A 115 10.40 18.15 2.30
C LEU A 115 9.79 17.13 3.26
N GLY A 116 10.22 17.11 4.52
CA GLY A 116 9.72 16.16 5.52
C GLY A 116 8.21 16.26 5.74
N PHE A 117 7.67 17.46 5.89
CA PHE A 117 6.22 17.61 6.08
C PHE A 117 5.44 17.47 4.76
N GLY A 118 6.00 17.88 3.63
CA GLY A 118 5.38 17.65 2.32
C GLY A 118 5.24 16.16 2.01
N LEU A 119 6.27 15.37 2.34
CA LEU A 119 6.24 13.91 2.28
C LEU A 119 5.23 13.32 3.26
N ALA A 120 5.09 13.89 4.47
CA ALA A 120 4.07 13.44 5.41
C ALA A 120 2.61 13.55 4.87
N LEU A 121 2.35 14.43 3.89
CA LEU A 121 1.03 14.56 3.25
C LEU A 121 0.74 13.46 2.23
N THR A 122 1.76 12.75 1.72
CA THR A 122 1.55 11.63 0.78
C THR A 122 0.87 10.44 1.46
N ASP A 123 0.92 10.36 2.79
CA ASP A 123 0.20 9.39 3.62
C ASP A 123 -1.30 9.72 3.82
N SER A 124 -1.80 10.84 3.26
CA SER A 124 -3.20 11.25 3.46
C SER A 124 -4.18 10.32 2.75
N GLU A 125 -5.35 10.09 3.36
CA GLU A 125 -6.46 9.37 2.70
C GLU A 125 -7.03 10.15 1.50
N SER A 126 -6.96 11.49 1.52
CA SER A 126 -7.47 12.34 0.45
C SER A 126 -6.50 12.45 -0.72
N ASN A 127 -6.97 12.13 -1.92
CA ASN A 127 -6.15 12.19 -3.13
C ASN A 127 -5.65 13.61 -3.43
N ASP A 128 -6.49 14.62 -3.20
CA ASP A 128 -6.14 16.02 -3.46
C ASP A 128 -5.01 16.51 -2.55
N ILE A 129 -5.02 16.07 -1.29
CA ILE A 129 -3.98 16.39 -0.29
C ILE A 129 -2.68 15.67 -0.65
N ARG A 130 -2.75 14.39 -1.05
CA ARG A 130 -1.57 13.64 -1.51
C ARG A 130 -0.92 14.31 -2.72
N MET A 131 -1.71 14.69 -3.71
CA MET A 131 -1.23 15.37 -4.92
C MET A 131 -0.63 16.74 -4.59
N SER A 132 -1.26 17.51 -3.70
CA SER A 132 -0.73 18.81 -3.25
C SER A 132 0.61 18.66 -2.52
N GLY A 133 0.75 17.66 -1.64
CA GLY A 133 2.01 17.36 -0.96
C GLY A 133 3.12 16.93 -1.92
N ARG A 134 2.78 16.08 -2.91
CA ARG A 134 3.70 15.61 -3.95
C ARG A 134 4.21 16.77 -4.82
N ASN A 135 3.30 17.60 -5.33
CA ASN A 135 3.65 18.74 -6.17
C ASN A 135 4.51 19.75 -5.41
N PHE A 136 4.18 20.02 -4.14
CA PHE A 136 4.99 20.87 -3.27
C PHE A 136 6.42 20.34 -3.11
N CYS A 137 6.57 19.03 -2.85
CA CYS A 137 7.90 18.42 -2.75
C CYS A 137 8.68 18.50 -4.06
N MET A 138 8.04 18.23 -5.20
CA MET A 138 8.67 18.36 -6.52
C MET A 138 9.22 19.77 -6.74
N ARG A 139 8.42 20.81 -6.47
CA ARG A 139 8.89 22.21 -6.59
C ARG A 139 10.06 22.51 -5.66
N GLN A 140 10.03 22.01 -4.43
CA GLN A 140 11.17 22.21 -3.52
C GLN A 140 12.43 21.50 -4.02
N ILE A 141 12.32 20.30 -4.61
CA ILE A 141 13.46 19.59 -5.20
C ILE A 141 13.98 20.37 -6.42
N GLU A 142 13.10 20.83 -7.31
CA GLU A 142 13.45 21.65 -8.48
C GLU A 142 14.15 22.96 -8.08
N GLU A 143 13.63 23.68 -7.09
CA GLU A 143 14.21 24.90 -6.54
C GLU A 143 15.62 24.65 -5.97
N LEU A 144 15.80 23.53 -5.27
CA LEU A 144 17.10 23.13 -4.73
C LEU A 144 18.11 22.81 -5.83
N CYS A 145 17.68 22.05 -6.85
CA CYS A 145 18.53 21.70 -7.99
C CYS A 145 18.96 22.97 -8.75
N ALA A 146 18.03 23.92 -8.95
CA ALA A 146 18.31 25.18 -9.63
C ALA A 146 19.25 26.10 -8.82
N THR A 147 19.13 26.12 -7.49
CA THR A 147 19.92 26.99 -6.60
C THR A 147 21.35 26.46 -6.41
N HIS A 148 21.55 25.15 -6.45
CA HIS A 148 22.83 24.49 -6.14
C HIS A 148 23.57 23.94 -7.36
N ALA A 149 23.29 24.40 -8.57
CA ALA A 149 23.92 23.98 -9.82
C ALA A 149 25.48 24.06 -9.87
N SER A 150 26.14 24.61 -8.84
CA SER A 150 27.61 24.71 -8.71
C SER A 150 28.23 23.92 -7.56
N LEU A 151 27.42 23.35 -6.65
CA LEU A 151 27.87 22.55 -5.51
C LEU A 151 27.39 21.13 -5.73
N HIS A 152 28.31 20.17 -5.59
CA HIS A 152 28.09 18.76 -5.83
C HIS A 152 26.72 18.32 -5.30
N THR A 153 25.84 17.99 -6.25
CA THR A 153 24.45 17.63 -6.06
C THR A 153 24.27 16.47 -5.05
N ALA A 154 25.34 15.72 -4.78
CA ALA A 154 25.42 14.64 -3.81
C ALA A 154 25.31 15.07 -2.34
N ASP A 155 25.87 16.22 -1.94
CA ASP A 155 25.94 16.62 -0.53
C ASP A 155 24.54 16.93 0.03
N TYR A 156 23.69 17.60 -0.75
CA TYR A 156 22.34 17.96 -0.29
C TYR A 156 21.39 16.76 -0.32
N VAL A 157 21.49 15.87 -1.32
CA VAL A 157 20.69 14.64 -1.35
C VAL A 157 21.06 13.78 -0.14
N GLN A 158 22.36 13.70 0.18
CA GLN A 158 22.83 13.03 1.38
C GLN A 158 22.29 13.69 2.66
N ASP A 159 22.23 15.02 2.74
CA ASP A 159 21.67 15.72 3.91
C ASP A 159 20.17 15.45 4.09
N VAL A 160 19.38 15.46 3.00
CA VAL A 160 17.96 15.12 3.05
C VAL A 160 17.77 13.65 3.43
N LEU A 161 18.53 12.73 2.82
CA LEU A 161 18.47 11.31 3.16
C LEU A 161 18.89 11.05 4.60
N LEU A 162 19.91 11.75 5.10
CA LEU A 162 20.33 11.67 6.50
C LEU A 162 19.23 12.22 7.43
N PHE A 163 18.57 13.31 7.04
CA PHE A 163 17.45 13.87 7.79
C PHE A 163 16.27 12.88 7.86
N LEU A 164 15.85 12.32 6.73
CA LEU A 164 14.76 11.36 6.66
C LEU A 164 15.10 10.09 7.46
N ASN A 165 16.31 9.54 7.30
CA ASN A 165 16.73 8.33 8.02
C ASN A 165 16.91 8.53 9.53
N LYS A 166 17.23 9.75 9.98
CA LYS A 166 17.34 10.06 11.42
C LYS A 166 15.97 10.15 12.10
N SER A 167 14.91 10.45 11.36
CA SER A 167 13.56 10.51 11.91
C SER A 167 12.87 9.16 11.77
N GLU A 168 12.43 8.58 12.89
CA GLU A 168 11.63 7.36 12.90
C GLU A 168 10.32 7.52 12.11
N ALA A 169 9.76 8.74 12.09
CA ALA A 169 8.51 9.06 11.38
C ALA A 169 8.70 9.17 9.87
N LEU A 170 9.82 9.77 9.45
CA LEU A 170 10.07 10.15 8.05
C LEU A 170 10.94 9.14 7.29
N SER A 171 11.55 8.17 7.97
CA SER A 171 12.39 7.15 7.33
C SER A 171 11.62 6.31 6.29
N LYS A 172 10.32 6.08 6.53
CA LYS A 172 9.42 5.42 5.56
C LYS A 172 9.23 6.20 4.25
N HIS A 173 9.55 7.49 4.24
CA HIS A 173 9.40 8.37 3.08
C HIS A 173 10.65 8.46 2.20
N VAL A 174 11.72 7.72 2.54
CA VAL A 174 12.96 7.68 1.76
C VAL A 174 12.70 7.19 0.34
N ASP A 175 11.90 6.14 0.15
CA ASP A 175 11.57 5.60 -1.17
C ASP A 175 10.77 6.61 -2.00
N SER A 176 9.78 7.27 -1.38
CA SER A 176 9.01 8.34 -2.03
C SER A 176 9.87 9.53 -2.41
N PHE A 177 10.83 9.91 -1.57
CA PHE A 177 11.79 10.97 -1.89
C PHE A 177 12.67 10.58 -3.08
N MET A 178 13.18 9.34 -3.12
CA MET A 178 14.00 8.85 -4.23
C MET A 178 13.21 8.80 -5.55
N GLN A 179 11.93 8.40 -5.51
CA GLN A 179 11.03 8.45 -6.66
C GLN A 179 10.75 9.88 -7.12
N LEU A 180 10.57 10.83 -6.20
CA LEU A 180 10.41 12.24 -6.58
C LEU A 180 11.68 12.80 -7.18
N LEU A 181 12.84 12.39 -6.66
CA LEU A 181 14.14 12.80 -7.15
C LEU A 181 14.41 12.29 -8.57
N SER A 182 14.03 11.05 -8.90
CA SER A 182 14.21 10.50 -10.25
C SER A 182 13.34 11.18 -11.32
N LEU A 183 12.21 11.77 -10.92
CA LEU A 183 11.32 12.51 -11.82
C LEU A 183 11.86 13.90 -12.17
N VAL A 184 12.78 14.44 -11.37
CA VAL A 184 13.46 15.70 -11.66
C VAL A 184 14.62 15.40 -12.62
N GLN A 185 14.52 15.88 -13.86
CA GLN A 185 15.53 15.64 -14.89
C GLN A 185 16.85 16.31 -14.48
N PHE A 186 17.84 15.52 -14.07
CA PHE A 186 19.21 15.99 -13.90
C PHE A 186 19.88 16.14 -15.27
N ASP A 187 20.59 17.26 -15.46
CA ASP A 187 21.36 17.47 -16.68
C ASP A 187 22.44 16.39 -16.79
N LYS A 188 22.50 15.70 -17.93
CA LYS A 188 23.35 14.51 -18.16
C LYS A 188 24.85 14.81 -18.04
N ASP A 189 25.21 16.09 -18.05
CA ASP A 189 26.58 16.59 -17.93
C ASP A 189 27.00 16.90 -16.49
N SER A 190 26.11 16.71 -15.50
CA SER A 190 26.45 16.84 -14.08
C SER A 190 27.03 15.54 -13.52
N ASP A 191 28.22 15.61 -12.92
CA ASP A 191 28.86 14.52 -12.16
C ASP A 191 28.06 14.22 -10.87
N PHE A 192 26.81 13.78 -11.03
CA PHE A 192 25.97 13.39 -9.92
C PHE A 192 26.40 12.02 -9.43
N ILE A 193 27.07 11.99 -8.28
CA ILE A 193 27.65 10.77 -7.68
C ILE A 193 26.57 9.70 -7.40
N LEU A 194 25.30 10.11 -7.22
CA LEU A 194 24.17 9.20 -7.02
C LEU A 194 23.38 8.91 -8.31
N ALA A 195 23.82 9.37 -9.49
CA ALA A 195 23.21 9.03 -10.77
C ALA A 195 23.13 7.50 -11.01
N PRO A 196 24.12 6.68 -10.60
CA PRO A 196 23.99 5.22 -10.66
C PRO A 196 22.95 4.64 -9.70
N LEU A 197 22.60 5.35 -8.61
CA LEU A 197 21.55 4.94 -7.67
C LEU A 197 20.16 5.38 -8.12
N LEU A 198 20.09 6.37 -9.01
CA LEU A 198 18.88 6.79 -9.72
C LEU A 198 18.71 6.09 -11.08
N SER A 199 19.71 5.33 -11.55
CA SER A 199 19.60 4.55 -12.78
C SER A 199 18.82 3.27 -12.52
N ASP A 200 18.09 2.83 -13.56
CA ASP A 200 17.28 1.61 -13.55
C ASP A 200 18.03 0.34 -13.07
N GLU A 201 19.37 0.33 -13.06
CA GLU A 201 20.16 -0.83 -12.65
C GLU A 201 20.17 -1.09 -11.13
N PHE A 202 20.15 -0.05 -10.27
CA PHE A 202 20.13 -0.26 -8.81
C PHE A 202 18.74 -0.52 -8.24
N HIS A 203 17.75 0.02 -8.93
CA HIS A 203 16.33 -0.24 -8.73
C HIS A 203 16.04 -1.77 -8.78
N ASN A 204 16.75 -2.53 -9.61
CA ASN A 204 16.45 -3.94 -9.90
C ASN A 204 16.77 -5.00 -8.84
N SER A 205 17.36 -4.68 -7.68
CA SER A 205 17.93 -5.76 -6.85
C SER A 205 17.17 -6.15 -5.57
N LYS A 206 16.24 -5.35 -5.04
CA LYS A 206 15.47 -5.80 -3.83
C LYS A 206 14.18 -5.05 -3.50
N LEU A 207 13.98 -3.82 -3.98
CA LEU A 207 12.76 -3.04 -3.71
C LEU A 207 11.70 -3.14 -4.83
N LEU A 208 12.08 -3.56 -6.04
CA LEU A 208 11.19 -3.53 -7.21
C LEU A 208 10.24 -4.72 -7.38
N ARG A 209 10.44 -5.83 -6.67
CA ARG A 209 9.46 -6.94 -6.71
C ARG A 209 8.07 -6.55 -6.19
N HIS A 210 7.93 -5.35 -5.63
CA HIS A 210 6.66 -4.83 -5.14
C HIS A 210 6.17 -3.54 -5.81
N MET A 211 6.88 -3.04 -6.82
CA MET A 211 6.52 -1.82 -7.55
C MET A 211 6.72 -1.92 -9.07
N ASP A 212 6.85 -3.13 -9.62
CA ASP A 212 6.65 -3.41 -11.07
C ASP A 212 5.21 -3.12 -11.55
N PHE A 213 4.38 -2.46 -10.73
CA PHE A 213 3.00 -2.08 -11.04
C PHE A 213 2.86 -0.62 -11.51
N LEU A 214 3.92 0.20 -11.46
CA LEU A 214 3.78 1.65 -11.65
C LEU A 214 4.90 2.33 -12.45
N ASN A 215 5.74 1.59 -13.19
CA ASN A 215 6.78 2.23 -13.99
C ASN A 215 6.97 1.62 -15.39
N GLU A 216 5.97 1.79 -16.25
CA GLU A 216 6.22 2.14 -17.64
C GLU A 216 5.25 3.27 -18.05
N GLN A 217 5.79 4.32 -18.67
CA GLN A 217 5.00 5.33 -19.36
C GLN A 217 4.29 4.66 -20.54
N ASN A 218 3.08 4.17 -20.33
CA ASN A 218 2.08 4.00 -21.37
C ASN A 218 0.73 4.34 -20.77
N GLU A 219 0.09 5.41 -21.25
CA GLU A 219 -1.27 5.80 -20.84
C GLU A 219 -2.31 4.68 -21.08
N ASN A 220 -1.95 3.62 -21.82
CA ASN A 220 -2.76 2.42 -22.02
C ASN A 220 -2.65 1.40 -20.87
N GLU A 221 -1.58 1.41 -20.07
CA GLU A 221 -1.30 0.35 -19.11
C GLU A 221 -2.07 0.51 -17.80
N PHE A 222 -2.43 1.75 -17.40
CA PHE A 222 -3.34 1.96 -16.26
C PHE A 222 -4.75 1.47 -16.59
N ASP A 223 -5.21 1.68 -17.82
CA ASP A 223 -6.46 1.11 -18.32
C ASP A 223 -6.36 -0.42 -18.44
N ASP A 224 -5.21 -0.96 -18.85
CA ASP A 224 -4.96 -2.41 -18.87
C ASP A 224 -4.88 -3.01 -17.46
N ILE A 225 -4.33 -2.29 -16.48
CA ILE A 225 -4.26 -2.66 -15.06
C ILE A 225 -5.64 -2.59 -14.42
N LEU A 226 -6.42 -1.54 -14.69
CA LEU A 226 -7.81 -1.45 -14.24
C LEU A 226 -8.64 -2.57 -14.88
N ALA A 227 -8.46 -2.83 -16.18
CA ALA A 227 -9.09 -3.95 -16.86
C ALA A 227 -8.60 -5.31 -16.34
N GLN A 228 -7.34 -5.43 -15.89
CA GLN A 228 -6.79 -6.62 -15.24
C GLN A 228 -7.40 -6.81 -13.87
N MET A 229 -7.46 -5.78 -13.03
CA MET A 229 -8.05 -5.82 -11.70
C MET A 229 -9.56 -6.09 -11.76
N GLU A 230 -10.28 -5.44 -12.68
CA GLU A 230 -11.70 -5.67 -12.93
C GLU A 230 -11.96 -7.08 -13.47
N ARG A 231 -11.12 -7.56 -14.39
CA ARG A 231 -11.18 -8.94 -14.91
C ARG A 231 -10.87 -9.98 -13.83
N GLU A 232 -9.92 -9.72 -12.95
CA GLU A 232 -9.56 -10.60 -11.84
C GLU A 232 -10.61 -10.62 -10.73
N MET A 233 -11.24 -9.48 -10.42
CA MET A 233 -12.33 -9.41 -9.43
C MET A 233 -13.60 -10.09 -9.99
N ASN A 234 -13.95 -9.79 -11.24
CA ASN A 234 -15.07 -10.42 -11.94
C ASN A 234 -14.86 -11.94 -12.14
N MET A 235 -13.62 -12.40 -12.26
CA MET A 235 -13.32 -13.84 -12.35
C MET A 235 -13.64 -14.60 -11.08
N ALA A 236 -13.22 -14.09 -9.93
CA ALA A 236 -13.43 -14.76 -8.66
C ALA A 236 -14.93 -14.90 -8.40
N ASP A 237 -15.70 -13.84 -8.64
CA ASP A 237 -17.15 -13.84 -8.52
C ASP A 237 -17.79 -14.78 -9.56
N MET A 238 -17.33 -14.76 -10.81
CA MET A 238 -17.84 -15.64 -11.86
C MET A 238 -17.57 -17.13 -11.57
N LEU A 239 -16.38 -17.50 -11.10
CA LEU A 239 -16.08 -18.91 -10.75
C LEU A 239 -16.95 -19.39 -9.57
N VAL A 240 -17.20 -18.53 -8.59
CA VAL A 240 -18.14 -18.80 -7.49
C VAL A 240 -19.56 -18.97 -8.02
N GLU A 241 -20.03 -18.07 -8.89
CA GLU A 241 -21.40 -18.14 -9.45
C GLU A 241 -21.62 -19.35 -10.35
N LEU A 242 -20.61 -19.74 -11.13
CA LEU A 242 -20.67 -20.90 -12.02
C LEU A 242 -20.51 -22.22 -11.26
N GLY A 243 -19.83 -22.21 -10.11
CA GLY A 243 -19.73 -23.35 -9.19
C GLY A 243 -18.91 -24.54 -9.71
N TYR A 244 -19.02 -25.68 -9.00
CA TYR A 244 -18.15 -26.86 -9.18
C TYR A 244 -18.18 -27.44 -10.61
N LYS A 245 -19.31 -27.30 -11.31
CA LYS A 245 -19.49 -27.84 -12.67
C LYS A 245 -18.49 -27.28 -13.68
N CYS A 246 -17.88 -26.12 -13.42
CA CYS A 246 -16.76 -25.60 -14.22
C CYS A 246 -15.60 -26.58 -14.36
N THR A 247 -15.39 -27.43 -13.36
CA THR A 247 -14.29 -28.40 -13.31
C THR A 247 -14.73 -29.83 -13.67
N SER A 248 -15.90 -29.99 -14.29
CA SER A 248 -16.40 -31.32 -14.70
C SER A 248 -15.64 -31.93 -15.89
N ASP A 249 -15.17 -31.10 -16.82
CA ASP A 249 -14.43 -31.52 -18.01
C ASP A 249 -13.31 -30.51 -18.34
N VAL A 250 -12.19 -31.01 -18.87
CA VAL A 250 -11.03 -30.18 -19.21
C VAL A 250 -11.37 -29.18 -20.31
N SER A 251 -12.17 -29.56 -21.32
CA SER A 251 -12.57 -28.60 -22.36
C SER A 251 -13.47 -27.51 -21.78
N LEU A 252 -14.36 -27.86 -20.85
CA LEU A 252 -15.27 -26.91 -20.21
C LEU A 252 -14.51 -25.91 -19.33
N CYS A 253 -13.62 -26.43 -18.50
CA CYS A 253 -12.80 -25.62 -17.61
C CYS A 253 -11.90 -24.69 -18.40
N LYS A 254 -11.32 -25.16 -19.51
CA LYS A 254 -10.51 -24.32 -20.41
C LYS A 254 -11.31 -23.17 -21.02
N ASP A 255 -12.55 -23.38 -21.40
CA ASP A 255 -13.36 -22.30 -21.97
C ASP A 255 -13.66 -21.23 -20.93
N VAL A 256 -14.04 -21.63 -19.72
CA VAL A 256 -14.24 -20.69 -18.61
C VAL A 256 -12.95 -19.93 -18.30
N LEU A 257 -11.82 -20.64 -18.20
CA LEU A 257 -10.52 -20.01 -17.94
C LEU A 257 -10.01 -19.16 -19.11
N SER A 258 -10.40 -19.46 -20.35
CA SER A 258 -9.98 -18.72 -21.54
C SER A 258 -10.57 -17.32 -21.61
N SER A 259 -11.75 -17.11 -20.98
CA SER A 259 -12.33 -15.77 -20.78
C SER A 259 -11.44 -14.84 -19.97
N PHE A 260 -10.43 -15.39 -19.29
CA PHE A 260 -9.49 -14.66 -18.44
C PHE A 260 -8.04 -14.72 -18.92
N SER A 261 -7.81 -15.13 -20.16
CA SER A 261 -6.48 -15.16 -20.78
C SER A 261 -5.88 -13.74 -20.95
N PRO A 262 -4.56 -13.54 -20.79
CA PRO A 262 -3.56 -14.54 -20.40
C PRO A 262 -3.61 -14.88 -18.91
N LEU A 263 -3.44 -16.18 -18.59
CA LEU A 263 -3.30 -16.63 -17.22
C LEU A 263 -1.87 -16.35 -16.74
N THR A 264 -1.73 -15.41 -15.81
CA THR A 264 -0.47 -15.14 -15.10
C THR A 264 -0.45 -15.87 -13.76
N GLU A 265 0.71 -15.90 -13.11
CA GLU A 265 0.86 -16.49 -11.78
C GLU A 265 -0.05 -15.83 -10.73
N VAL A 266 -0.28 -14.51 -10.86
CA VAL A 266 -1.21 -13.74 -10.01
C VAL A 266 -2.63 -14.21 -10.24
N THR A 267 -3.03 -14.35 -11.51
CA THR A 267 -4.36 -14.82 -11.89
C THR A 267 -4.64 -16.21 -11.31
N VAL A 268 -3.68 -17.13 -11.45
CA VAL A 268 -3.82 -18.50 -10.93
C VAL A 268 -3.84 -18.54 -9.41
N ALA A 269 -3.04 -17.71 -8.73
CA ALA A 269 -3.07 -17.60 -7.28
C ALA A 269 -4.47 -17.20 -6.77
N ARG A 270 -5.12 -16.25 -7.44
CA ARG A 270 -6.49 -15.83 -7.11
C ARG A 270 -7.53 -16.91 -7.40
N ILE A 271 -7.42 -17.62 -8.53
CA ILE A 271 -8.30 -18.77 -8.83
C ILE A 271 -8.23 -19.79 -7.69
N LEU A 272 -7.02 -20.15 -7.25
CA LEU A 272 -6.83 -21.08 -6.13
C LEU A 272 -7.43 -20.53 -4.84
N GLY A 273 -7.18 -19.26 -4.51
CA GLY A 273 -7.74 -18.59 -3.33
C GLY A 273 -9.28 -18.59 -3.30
N THR A 274 -9.91 -18.34 -4.44
CA THR A 274 -11.38 -18.36 -4.59
C THR A 274 -11.94 -19.77 -4.45
N ILE A 275 -11.31 -20.76 -5.07
CA ILE A 275 -11.74 -22.16 -5.04
C ILE A 275 -11.70 -22.72 -3.61
N ILE A 276 -10.63 -22.47 -2.87
CA ILE A 276 -10.50 -22.98 -1.50
C ILE A 276 -11.45 -22.28 -0.53
N ARG A 277 -11.79 -21.02 -0.78
CA ARG A 277 -12.76 -20.27 0.03
C ARG A 277 -14.20 -20.75 -0.21
N SER A 278 -14.49 -21.20 -1.43
CA SER A 278 -15.82 -21.61 -1.87
C SER A 278 -16.08 -23.12 -1.77
N ASP A 279 -15.12 -23.90 -1.25
CA ASP A 279 -15.26 -25.35 -1.08
C ASP A 279 -16.46 -25.73 -0.20
N ALA A 280 -16.83 -24.89 0.78
CA ALA A 280 -17.99 -25.10 1.64
C ALA A 280 -19.21 -24.26 1.21
N GLY A 281 -20.12 -24.86 0.43
CA GLY A 281 -21.51 -24.37 0.34
C GLY A 281 -21.92 -23.66 -0.95
N LEU A 282 -21.19 -23.84 -2.05
CA LEU A 282 -21.68 -23.42 -3.36
C LEU A 282 -22.96 -24.21 -3.73
N GLN A 283 -24.02 -23.48 -4.06
CA GLN A 283 -25.22 -24.06 -4.65
C GLN A 283 -25.06 -24.13 -6.17
N ASP A 284 -25.37 -25.28 -6.77
CA ASP A 284 -25.36 -25.46 -8.23
C ASP A 284 -26.36 -24.48 -8.88
N ASN A 285 -25.89 -23.35 -9.40
CA ASN A 285 -26.71 -22.41 -10.13
C ASN A 285 -26.71 -22.75 -11.63
N GLU A 286 -27.49 -23.77 -12.01
CA GLU A 286 -27.58 -24.25 -13.41
C GLU A 286 -27.95 -23.15 -14.41
N ASN A 287 -28.70 -22.14 -13.95
CA ASN A 287 -29.11 -21.01 -14.76
C ASN A 287 -27.93 -20.07 -15.08
N ALA A 288 -26.95 -19.93 -14.18
CA ALA A 288 -25.78 -19.08 -14.41
C ALA A 288 -24.84 -19.71 -15.45
N LEU A 289 -24.54 -21.00 -15.30
CA LEU A 289 -23.74 -21.77 -16.27
C LEU A 289 -24.36 -21.75 -17.66
N SER A 290 -25.65 -22.08 -17.79
CA SER A 290 -26.32 -22.11 -19.10
C SER A 290 -26.39 -20.74 -19.78
N THR A 291 -26.57 -19.67 -19.01
CA THR A 291 -26.51 -18.29 -19.52
C THR A 291 -25.11 -17.94 -20.00
N PHE A 292 -24.07 -18.31 -19.24
CA PHE A 292 -22.67 -18.10 -19.63
C PHE A 292 -22.28 -18.88 -20.89
N PHE A 293 -22.62 -20.16 -20.99
CA PHE A 293 -22.32 -20.95 -22.20
C PHE A 293 -23.03 -20.46 -23.46
N SER A 294 -24.21 -19.85 -23.27
CA SER A 294 -24.93 -19.19 -24.36
C SER A 294 -24.21 -17.92 -24.82
N SER A 295 -23.58 -17.16 -23.92
CA SER A 295 -22.84 -15.94 -24.28
C SER A 295 -21.49 -16.23 -24.95
N ILE A 296 -20.81 -17.32 -24.58
CA ILE A 296 -19.56 -17.77 -25.24
C ILE A 296 -19.78 -18.65 -26.48
N GLY A 297 -21.03 -18.86 -26.92
CA GLY A 297 -21.35 -19.55 -28.17
C GLY A 297 -21.25 -21.08 -28.14
N ARG A 298 -21.23 -21.69 -26.94
CA ARG A 298 -21.07 -23.15 -26.73
C ARG A 298 -22.38 -23.95 -26.73
N GLY A 299 -23.54 -23.28 -26.80
CA GLY A 299 -24.85 -23.93 -26.80
C GLY A 299 -25.25 -24.50 -25.44
N THR A 300 -26.38 -25.20 -25.37
CA THR A 300 -26.90 -25.81 -24.13
C THR A 300 -26.03 -27.01 -23.70
N LEU A 301 -25.58 -26.99 -22.45
CA LEU A 301 -24.93 -28.12 -21.80
C LEU A 301 -25.85 -29.35 -21.74
N SER A 302 -25.31 -30.52 -22.06
CA SER A 302 -25.93 -31.81 -21.77
C SER A 302 -25.94 -32.09 -20.27
N ASP A 303 -26.86 -32.95 -19.82
CA ASP A 303 -27.11 -33.35 -18.43
C ASP A 303 -25.80 -33.70 -17.68
N MET A 304 -25.26 -32.74 -16.92
CA MET A 304 -24.00 -32.86 -16.18
C MET A 304 -24.29 -33.39 -14.77
N SER A 305 -23.54 -34.41 -14.33
CA SER A 305 -23.66 -34.93 -12.96
C SER A 305 -23.36 -33.84 -11.92
N ALA A 306 -24.18 -33.77 -10.87
CA ALA A 306 -23.93 -32.88 -9.74
C ALA A 306 -22.55 -33.17 -9.12
N LEU A 307 -21.73 -32.13 -9.00
CA LEU A 307 -20.45 -32.16 -8.31
C LEU A 307 -20.63 -31.46 -6.97
N ASN A 308 -20.11 -32.06 -5.90
CA ASN A 308 -20.15 -31.51 -4.56
C ASN A 308 -18.80 -30.94 -4.09
N SER A 309 -17.79 -30.95 -4.96
CA SER A 309 -16.44 -30.45 -4.71
C SER A 309 -15.74 -30.10 -6.02
N TRP A 310 -14.71 -29.26 -5.94
CA TRP A 310 -13.86 -28.89 -7.07
C TRP A 310 -12.98 -30.05 -7.54
N ASN A 311 -12.95 -30.33 -8.84
CA ASN A 311 -12.06 -31.33 -9.41
C ASN A 311 -10.68 -30.72 -9.69
N THR A 312 -9.74 -30.97 -8.77
CA THR A 312 -8.38 -30.41 -8.85
C THR A 312 -7.58 -30.91 -10.05
N ASP A 313 -7.77 -32.17 -10.48
CA ASP A 313 -7.11 -32.71 -11.66
C ASP A 313 -7.50 -31.94 -12.92
N VAL A 314 -8.81 -31.76 -13.13
CA VAL A 314 -9.35 -31.06 -14.30
C VAL A 314 -8.93 -29.59 -14.29
N LEU A 315 -9.00 -28.92 -13.15
CA LEU A 315 -8.59 -27.51 -13.02
C LEU A 315 -7.13 -27.33 -13.40
N ILE A 316 -6.23 -28.11 -12.80
CA ILE A 316 -4.79 -27.94 -12.96
C ILE A 316 -4.34 -28.35 -14.37
N GLU A 317 -4.91 -29.43 -14.92
CA GLU A 317 -4.65 -29.83 -16.31
C GLU A 317 -5.10 -28.72 -17.29
N SER A 318 -6.25 -28.09 -17.04
CA SER A 318 -6.75 -26.99 -17.86
C SER A 318 -5.83 -25.77 -17.81
N ILE A 319 -5.35 -25.40 -16.62
CA ILE A 319 -4.38 -24.31 -16.44
C ILE A 319 -3.06 -24.61 -17.16
N LYS A 320 -2.52 -25.83 -17.02
CA LYS A 320 -1.28 -26.25 -17.70
C LYS A 320 -1.40 -26.20 -19.22
N GLN A 321 -2.54 -26.58 -19.77
CA GLN A 321 -2.77 -26.51 -21.22
C GLN A 321 -2.92 -25.08 -21.74
N LEU A 322 -3.46 -24.16 -20.94
CA LEU A 322 -3.61 -22.75 -21.32
C LEU A 322 -2.34 -21.93 -21.10
N ALA A 323 -1.56 -22.25 -20.07
CA ALA A 323 -0.38 -21.52 -19.67
C ALA A 323 0.74 -22.49 -19.20
N PRO A 324 1.42 -23.17 -20.14
CA PRO A 324 2.43 -24.18 -19.82
C PRO A 324 3.70 -23.62 -19.17
N GLY A 325 3.93 -22.31 -19.24
CA GLY A 325 5.09 -21.62 -18.67
C GLY A 325 4.93 -21.17 -17.22
N ILE A 326 3.78 -21.43 -16.57
CA ILE A 326 3.50 -20.94 -15.22
C ILE A 326 4.47 -21.48 -14.18
N SER A 327 5.06 -20.57 -13.41
CA SER A 327 5.86 -20.91 -12.23
C SER A 327 4.94 -21.15 -11.03
N TRP A 328 4.70 -22.42 -10.69
CA TRP A 328 3.90 -22.77 -9.51
C TRP A 328 4.52 -22.30 -8.19
N THR A 329 5.84 -22.13 -8.13
CA THR A 329 6.49 -21.49 -6.98
C THR A 329 6.03 -20.04 -6.84
N THR A 330 6.03 -19.30 -7.94
CA THR A 330 5.60 -17.91 -7.99
C THR A 330 4.08 -17.77 -7.79
N VAL A 331 3.27 -18.75 -8.20
CA VAL A 331 1.85 -18.82 -7.83
C VAL A 331 1.68 -18.86 -6.32
N ILE A 332 2.46 -19.68 -5.60
CA ILE A 332 2.39 -19.74 -4.14
C ILE A 332 2.91 -18.46 -3.48
N GLU A 333 3.93 -17.81 -4.05
CA GLU A 333 4.39 -16.48 -3.60
C GLU A 333 3.29 -15.42 -3.76
N ASN A 334 2.49 -15.51 -4.83
CA ASN A 334 1.39 -14.59 -5.10
C ASN A 334 0.10 -14.88 -4.32
N LEU A 335 0.08 -15.87 -3.42
CA LEU A 335 -1.02 -16.03 -2.45
C LEU A 335 -1.02 -14.92 -1.38
N ASP A 336 0.07 -14.14 -1.27
CA ASP A 336 0.13 -12.91 -0.49
C ASP A 336 -0.64 -11.76 -1.18
N HIS A 337 -1.97 -11.89 -1.20
CA HIS A 337 -2.87 -10.87 -1.75
C HIS A 337 -4.06 -10.62 -0.82
N GLU A 338 -4.67 -9.44 -0.95
CA GLU A 338 -5.90 -9.10 -0.24
C GLU A 338 -7.03 -10.09 -0.62
N GLY A 339 -7.75 -10.59 0.37
CA GLY A 339 -8.81 -11.57 0.13
C GLY A 339 -8.33 -13.01 -0.03
N PHE A 340 -7.06 -13.34 0.21
CA PHE A 340 -6.67 -14.73 0.45
C PHE A 340 -6.98 -15.13 1.90
N TYR A 341 -7.66 -16.25 2.12
CA TYR A 341 -7.93 -16.80 3.46
C TYR A 341 -8.25 -18.29 3.37
N VAL A 342 -7.71 -19.09 4.30
CA VAL A 342 -8.00 -20.52 4.42
C VAL A 342 -9.05 -20.73 5.52
N PRO A 343 -10.28 -21.15 5.20
CA PRO A 343 -11.36 -21.26 6.19
C PRO A 343 -11.22 -22.46 7.14
N ASP A 344 -10.87 -23.63 6.61
CA ASP A 344 -10.84 -24.91 7.35
C ASP A 344 -9.79 -25.90 6.79
N GLU A 345 -9.72 -27.08 7.41
CA GLU A 345 -8.79 -28.16 7.01
C GLU A 345 -9.08 -28.74 5.62
N ALA A 346 -10.34 -28.72 5.18
CA ALA A 346 -10.73 -29.24 3.86
C ALA A 346 -10.23 -28.29 2.77
N ALA A 347 -10.45 -26.98 2.93
CA ALA A 347 -9.92 -25.95 2.06
C ALA A 347 -8.39 -25.96 1.99
N PHE A 348 -7.71 -26.18 3.13
CA PHE A 348 -6.26 -26.35 3.15
C PHE A 348 -5.82 -27.60 2.37
N SER A 349 -6.49 -28.74 2.59
CA SER A 349 -6.20 -29.98 1.87
C SER A 349 -6.41 -29.84 0.36
N LEU A 350 -7.44 -29.10 -0.05
CA LEU A 350 -7.71 -28.76 -1.45
C LEU A 350 -6.58 -27.94 -2.06
N LEU A 351 -6.09 -26.90 -1.37
CA LEU A 351 -4.96 -26.09 -1.81
C LEU A 351 -3.71 -26.95 -2.04
N ILE A 352 -3.40 -27.84 -1.09
CA ILE A 352 -2.24 -28.72 -1.20
C ILE A 352 -2.42 -29.76 -2.30
N SER A 353 -3.64 -30.26 -2.50
CA SER A 353 -3.97 -31.14 -3.63
C SER A 353 -3.69 -30.44 -4.95
N CYS A 354 -4.21 -29.21 -5.15
CA CYS A 354 -3.93 -28.40 -6.33
C CYS A 354 -2.42 -28.28 -6.60
N TYR A 355 -1.62 -27.97 -5.58
CA TYR A 355 -0.16 -27.87 -5.73
C TYR A 355 0.49 -29.21 -6.13
N ARG A 356 0.07 -30.33 -5.55
CA ARG A 356 0.59 -31.67 -5.88
C ARG A 356 0.27 -32.11 -7.31
N HIS A 357 -0.91 -31.77 -7.80
CA HIS A 357 -1.28 -32.02 -9.20
C HIS A 357 -0.53 -31.06 -10.15
N ALA A 358 -0.19 -29.87 -9.67
CA ALA A 358 0.52 -28.85 -10.42
C ALA A 358 2.01 -29.16 -10.59
N SER A 359 2.70 -29.52 -9.49
CA SER A 359 4.15 -29.67 -9.45
C SER A 359 4.56 -30.99 -8.80
N GLN A 360 5.67 -31.56 -9.29
CA GLN A 360 6.36 -32.69 -8.67
C GLN A 360 7.39 -32.25 -7.63
N ASP A 361 7.68 -30.94 -7.56
CA ASP A 361 8.64 -30.39 -6.62
C ASP A 361 8.05 -30.32 -5.19
N PRO A 362 8.91 -30.33 -4.15
CA PRO A 362 8.47 -30.07 -2.79
C PRO A 362 7.79 -28.71 -2.67
N PHE A 363 6.76 -28.63 -1.82
CA PHE A 363 6.03 -27.37 -1.57
C PHE A 363 7.00 -26.24 -1.19
N PRO A 364 6.87 -25.04 -1.78
CA PRO A 364 7.84 -23.95 -1.63
C PRO A 364 7.66 -23.24 -0.29
N LEU A 365 8.11 -23.87 0.80
CA LEU A 365 7.97 -23.35 2.16
C LEU A 365 8.56 -21.95 2.34
N ALA A 366 9.55 -21.55 1.54
CA ALA A 366 10.11 -20.20 1.57
C ALA A 366 9.11 -19.12 1.09
N ALA A 367 8.15 -19.48 0.23
CA ALA A 367 7.13 -18.55 -0.24
C ALA A 367 6.17 -18.15 0.89
N VAL A 368 5.87 -19.08 1.81
CA VAL A 368 4.97 -18.84 2.95
C VAL A 368 5.72 -18.44 4.21
N CYS A 369 6.85 -19.09 4.53
CA CYS A 369 7.56 -18.90 5.80
C CYS A 369 8.84 -18.05 5.67
N GLY A 370 9.22 -17.63 4.46
CA GLY A 370 10.45 -16.88 4.22
C GLY A 370 10.40 -15.44 4.70
N ASN A 371 9.25 -14.79 4.50
CA ASN A 371 8.98 -13.40 4.88
C ASN A 371 7.58 -13.28 5.50
N VAL A 372 7.33 -12.20 6.22
CA VAL A 372 5.98 -11.84 6.67
C VAL A 372 5.20 -11.34 5.45
N TRP A 373 4.02 -11.92 5.22
CA TRP A 373 3.12 -11.54 4.13
C TRP A 373 2.47 -10.17 4.42
N ARG A 374 2.13 -9.42 3.37
CA ARG A 374 1.29 -8.22 3.47
C ARG A 374 -0.10 -8.60 4.01
N ASN A 375 -0.68 -9.68 3.50
CA ASN A 375 -1.87 -10.31 4.05
C ASN A 375 -1.51 -11.25 5.22
N THR A 376 -1.26 -10.63 6.38
CA THR A 376 -0.91 -11.36 7.61
C THR A 376 -2.00 -12.34 8.05
N GLU A 377 -3.28 -12.00 7.86
CA GLU A 377 -4.40 -12.88 8.19
C GLU A 377 -4.40 -14.15 7.33
N GLY A 378 -4.20 -13.99 6.02
CA GLY A 378 -4.04 -15.09 5.07
C GLY A 378 -2.89 -16.02 5.45
N GLN A 379 -1.72 -15.45 5.77
CA GLN A 379 -0.55 -16.21 6.19
C GLN A 379 -0.80 -16.99 7.49
N LEU A 380 -1.40 -16.37 8.51
CA LEU A 380 -1.75 -17.02 9.76
C LEU A 380 -2.78 -18.13 9.57
N SER A 381 -3.78 -17.91 8.72
CA SER A 381 -4.79 -18.94 8.39
C SER A 381 -4.16 -20.17 7.73
N PHE A 382 -3.24 -19.96 6.78
CA PHE A 382 -2.47 -21.03 6.16
C PHE A 382 -1.65 -21.79 7.21
N LEU A 383 -0.86 -21.07 8.02
CA LEU A 383 0.03 -21.69 9.01
C LEU A 383 -0.75 -22.47 10.07
N LYS A 384 -1.90 -21.97 10.51
CA LYS A 384 -2.80 -22.63 11.46
C LYS A 384 -3.20 -24.01 10.96
N TYR A 385 -3.62 -24.14 9.69
CA TYR A 385 -4.04 -25.43 9.14
C TYR A 385 -2.85 -26.29 8.72
N ALA A 386 -1.75 -25.71 8.27
CA ALA A 386 -0.52 -26.42 7.95
C ALA A 386 0.06 -27.22 9.14
N ILE A 387 -0.12 -26.75 10.38
CA ILE A 387 0.28 -27.48 11.59
C ILE A 387 -0.80 -28.44 12.13
N SER A 388 -2.05 -28.27 11.68
CA SER A 388 -3.19 -29.04 12.19
C SER A 388 -3.47 -30.30 11.37
N VAL A 389 -3.20 -30.26 10.06
CA VAL A 389 -3.42 -31.41 9.18
C VAL A 389 -2.39 -32.53 9.39
N PRO A 390 -2.74 -33.79 9.04
CA PRO A 390 -1.80 -34.90 9.14
C PRO A 390 -0.53 -34.69 8.27
N PRO A 391 0.62 -35.24 8.68
CA PRO A 391 1.88 -35.15 7.90
C PRO A 391 1.78 -35.69 6.46
N GLU A 392 0.83 -36.60 6.21
CA GLU A 392 0.52 -37.13 4.88
C GLU A 392 -0.11 -36.07 3.95
N VAL A 393 -0.75 -35.05 4.53
CA VAL A 393 -1.34 -33.91 3.81
C VAL A 393 -0.31 -32.79 3.68
N PHE A 394 0.40 -32.43 4.75
CA PHE A 394 1.42 -31.39 4.68
C PHE A 394 2.54 -31.61 5.70
N THR A 395 3.78 -31.36 5.30
CA THR A 395 4.93 -31.53 6.17
C THR A 395 5.97 -30.43 5.98
N PHE A 396 6.51 -29.95 7.09
CA PHE A 396 7.62 -29.01 7.13
C PHE A 396 9.00 -29.70 7.03
N ALA A 397 9.06 -31.02 6.84
CA ALA A 397 10.31 -31.79 6.85
C ALA A 397 11.35 -31.31 5.83
N HIS A 398 10.91 -30.68 4.73
CA HIS A 398 11.78 -30.14 3.68
C HIS A 398 12.25 -28.70 3.95
N CYS A 399 11.93 -28.12 5.11
CA CYS A 399 12.39 -26.80 5.50
C CYS A 399 13.91 -26.80 5.76
N LYS A 400 14.64 -25.94 5.02
CA LYS A 400 16.10 -25.79 5.17
C LYS A 400 16.52 -25.14 6.51
N ARG A 401 15.61 -24.40 7.16
CA ARG A 401 15.82 -23.84 8.50
C ARG A 401 15.27 -24.83 9.53
N GLN A 402 16.10 -25.78 9.93
CA GLN A 402 15.82 -26.61 11.09
C GLN A 402 16.24 -25.84 12.35
N LEU A 403 15.33 -25.72 13.33
CA LEU A 403 15.71 -25.32 14.68
C LEU A 403 16.59 -26.44 15.24
N VAL A 404 17.88 -26.15 15.42
CA VAL A 404 18.85 -27.04 16.08
C VAL A 404 18.70 -26.90 17.59
#